data_AF-A0A5J4R107-F1
#
_entry.id   AF-A0A5J4R107-F1
#
_cell.length_a   1.000
_cell.length_b   1.000
_cell.length_c   1.000
_cell.angle_alpha   90.00
_cell.angle_beta   90.00
_cell.angle_gamma   90.00
#
_symmetry.space_group_name_H-M   'P 1'
#
loop_
_entity.id
_entity.type
_entity.pdbx_description
1 polymer ?
#
loop_
_entity_poly.entity_id
_entity_poly.type
_entity_poly.pdbx_seq_one_letter_code
_entity_poly.pdbx_strand_id
1 'polypeptide(L)'
;MNTDKMDISKVYTLFEEIKESLKQNKSNKPVESAQVDMTAVNDMAERFEKLIEEVKKPTKVEHRHVIDISSRKVFFSLIGMGIVILILLFAIYNQRHAISQYRDNDLKYRYIKMHGKVSEEDIYRLETKFEYADSVIVIRKQVEKYERLVKERAEKIERAKRNAEEAEQLQRKVESLKN
;
A
#
# COMPACT_ATOMS: atom_id res chain seq x y z
N MET A 1 -10.14 11.90 38.23
CA MET A 1 -9.00 12.06 37.32
C MET A 1 -7.78 12.28 38.20
N ASN A 2 -7.14 11.20 38.65
CA ASN A 2 -5.95 11.27 39.49
C ASN A 2 -4.78 10.85 38.61
N THR A 3 -4.08 11.84 38.07
CA THR A 3 -2.75 11.63 37.52
C THR A 3 -1.86 11.28 38.69
N ASP A 4 -1.51 10.01 38.84
CA ASP A 4 -0.45 9.57 39.75
C ASP A 4 0.88 10.03 39.13
N LYS A 5 1.10 11.35 39.18
CA LYS A 5 2.40 11.93 38.93
C LYS A 5 3.26 11.36 40.04
N MET A 6 4.12 10.41 39.64
CA MET A 6 5.29 9.94 40.38
C MET A 6 5.70 11.03 41.36
N ASP A 7 5.70 10.69 42.65
CA ASP A 7 5.82 11.63 43.75
C ASP A 7 7.25 12.20 43.76
N ILE A 8 7.55 13.10 42.83
CA ILE A 8 8.87 13.67 42.55
C ILE A 8 9.46 14.26 43.83
N SER A 9 8.58 14.70 44.74
CA SER A 9 8.94 15.13 46.10
C SER A 9 9.75 14.08 46.86
N LYS A 10 9.42 12.78 46.77
CA LYS A 10 10.13 11.70 47.49
C LYS A 10 11.50 11.40 46.92
N VAL A 11 11.63 11.48 45.60
CA VAL A 11 12.92 11.32 44.91
C VAL A 11 13.82 12.51 45.24
N TYR A 12 13.25 13.72 45.28
CA TYR A 12 13.98 14.95 45.61
C TYR A 12 14.43 15.00 47.06
N THR A 13 13.61 14.50 48.01
CA THR A 13 13.99 14.44 49.44
C THR A 13 15.16 13.49 49.68
N LEU A 14 15.18 12.31 49.05
CA LEU A 14 16.29 11.38 49.17
C LEU A 14 17.58 11.96 48.55
N PHE A 15 17.46 12.73 47.47
CA PHE A 15 18.61 13.38 46.85
C PHE A 15 19.19 14.49 47.75
N GLU A 16 18.35 15.28 48.41
CA GLU A 16 18.82 16.28 49.38
C GLU A 16 19.41 15.61 50.64
N GLU A 17 18.86 14.50 51.11
CA GLU A 17 19.41 13.73 52.25
C GLU A 17 20.80 13.14 51.92
N ILE A 18 21.02 12.69 50.67
CA ILE A 18 22.33 12.26 50.16
C ILE A 18 23.31 13.44 50.07
N LYS A 19 22.84 14.59 49.59
CA LYS A 19 23.65 15.80 49.47
C LYS A 19 24.08 16.33 50.83
N GLU A 20 23.23 16.21 51.84
CA GLU A 20 23.50 16.64 53.21
C GLU A 20 24.48 15.69 53.92
N SER A 21 24.31 14.37 53.76
CA SER A 21 25.25 13.36 54.30
C SER A 21 26.65 13.43 53.65
N LEU A 22 26.75 13.76 52.36
CA LEU A 22 28.03 14.03 51.70
C LEU A 22 28.68 15.35 52.14
N LYS A 23 27.89 16.34 52.58
CA LYS A 23 28.38 17.64 53.06
C LYS A 23 28.97 17.52 54.47
N GLN A 24 28.36 16.70 55.34
CA GLN A 24 28.89 16.42 56.67
C GLN A 24 30.28 15.74 56.63
N ASN A 25 30.59 15.00 55.56
CA ASN A 25 31.85 14.28 55.43
C ASN A 25 33.04 15.14 54.94
N LYS A 26 32.85 16.45 54.68
CA LYS A 26 33.89 17.33 54.11
C LYS A 26 34.53 18.35 55.08
N SER A 27 34.08 18.48 56.34
CA SER A 27 34.60 19.55 57.22
C SER A 27 35.91 19.24 57.94
N ASN A 28 36.46 18.03 57.91
CA ASN A 28 37.75 17.71 58.55
C ASN A 28 38.66 16.94 57.55
N LYS A 29 39.91 17.39 57.35
CA LYS A 29 40.98 16.71 56.56
C LYS A 29 42.20 16.49 57.48
N PRO A 30 43.09 15.48 57.31
CA PRO A 30 43.48 14.84 56.04
C PRO A 30 43.45 13.29 55.99
N VAL A 31 43.31 12.78 54.76
CA VAL A 31 43.65 11.46 54.19
C VAL A 31 43.82 10.27 55.17
N GLU A 32 42.81 9.41 55.27
CA GLU A 32 42.96 7.95 55.33
C GLU A 32 41.67 7.27 54.84
N SER A 33 41.78 6.09 54.26
CA SER A 33 40.82 5.42 53.37
C SER A 33 39.35 5.52 53.79
N ALA A 34 38.52 6.02 52.86
CA ALA A 34 37.07 5.99 52.96
C ALA A 34 36.57 4.55 53.16
N GLN A 35 36.25 4.18 54.40
CA GLN A 35 35.44 3.00 54.65
C GLN A 35 33.98 3.42 54.49
N VAL A 36 33.56 3.49 53.24
CA VAL A 36 32.15 3.54 52.89
C VAL A 36 31.50 2.34 53.56
N ASP A 37 30.50 2.59 54.42
CA ASP A 37 29.78 1.52 55.11
C ASP A 37 29.04 0.69 54.05
N MET A 38 29.66 -0.43 53.66
CA MET A 38 29.24 -1.24 52.51
C MET A 38 27.84 -1.83 52.72
N THR A 39 27.42 -2.01 53.97
CA THR A 39 26.06 -2.43 54.36
C THR A 39 25.03 -1.37 54.00
N ALA A 40 25.25 -0.10 54.34
CA ALA A 40 24.34 1.00 53.99
C ALA A 40 24.26 1.24 52.48
N VAL A 41 25.37 1.05 51.76
CA VAL A 41 25.39 1.14 50.29
C VAL A 41 24.68 -0.05 49.65
N ASN A 42 24.81 -1.26 50.21
CA ASN A 42 24.15 -2.44 49.69
C ASN A 42 22.62 -2.39 49.93
N ASP A 43 22.18 -1.91 51.10
CA ASP A 43 20.76 -1.64 51.39
C ASP A 43 20.17 -0.61 50.43
N MET A 44 20.94 0.43 50.10
CA MET A 44 20.52 1.46 49.15
C MET A 44 20.48 0.91 47.73
N ALA A 45 21.45 0.08 47.33
CA ALA A 45 21.46 -0.60 46.04
C ALA A 45 20.25 -1.54 45.87
N GLU A 46 19.91 -2.32 46.90
CA GLU A 46 18.77 -3.23 46.89
C GLU A 46 17.44 -2.46 46.79
N ARG A 47 17.31 -1.33 47.48
CA ARG A 47 16.15 -0.43 47.35
C ARG A 47 16.02 0.17 45.95
N PHE A 48 17.13 0.56 45.34
CA PHE A 48 17.14 1.04 43.96
C PHE A 48 16.78 -0.06 42.97
N GLU A 49 17.30 -1.27 43.15
CA GLU A 49 17.01 -2.41 42.28
C GLU A 49 15.53 -2.79 42.33
N LYS A 50 14.93 -2.76 43.52
CA LYS A 50 13.48 -2.97 43.72
C LYS A 50 12.62 -1.90 43.02
N LEU A 51 13.01 -0.63 43.07
CA LEU A 51 12.32 0.44 42.36
C LEU A 51 12.52 0.35 40.84
N ILE A 52 13.70 -0.07 40.38
CA ILE A 52 13.96 -0.34 38.95
C ILE A 52 13.09 -1.51 38.47
N GLU A 53 12.95 -2.58 39.24
CA GLU A 53 12.04 -3.68 38.94
C GLU A 53 10.57 -3.24 38.90
N GLU A 54 10.17 -2.35 39.81
CA GLU A 54 8.82 -1.79 39.84
C GLU A 54 8.53 -0.88 38.64
N VAL A 55 9.51 -0.07 38.21
CA VAL A 55 9.45 0.77 37.01
C VAL A 55 9.54 -0.04 35.71
N LYS A 56 10.27 -1.17 35.73
CA LYS A 56 10.45 -2.06 34.57
C LYS A 56 9.20 -2.90 34.29
N LYS A 57 8.23 -2.96 35.21
CA LYS A 57 6.92 -3.55 34.91
C LYS A 57 6.29 -2.74 33.77
N PRO A 58 6.04 -3.33 32.60
CA PRO A 58 5.54 -2.60 31.46
C PRO A 58 4.15 -2.07 31.81
N THR A 59 4.01 -0.76 31.92
CA THR A 59 2.72 -0.10 32.06
C THR A 59 1.90 -0.41 30.81
N LYS A 60 0.94 -1.33 30.92
CA LYS A 60 -0.04 -1.58 29.86
C LYS A 60 -0.88 -0.31 29.71
N VAL A 61 -0.55 0.51 28.73
CA VAL A 61 -1.38 1.65 28.34
C VAL A 61 -2.53 1.11 27.49
N GLU A 62 -3.70 0.93 28.10
CA GLU A 62 -4.91 0.55 27.39
C GLU A 62 -5.53 1.77 26.72
N HIS A 63 -5.41 1.85 25.39
CA HIS A 63 -6.11 2.86 24.60
C HIS A 63 -7.58 2.46 24.40
N ARG A 64 -8.44 2.87 25.32
CA ARG A 64 -9.89 2.62 25.21
C ARG A 64 -10.57 3.74 24.41
N HIS A 65 -10.96 3.44 23.17
CA HIS A 65 -11.84 4.31 22.39
C HIS A 65 -13.31 3.99 22.71
N VAL A 66 -13.99 4.90 23.39
CA VAL A 66 -15.43 4.81 23.65
C VAL A 66 -16.13 5.80 22.73
N ILE A 67 -16.91 5.29 21.78
CA ILE A 67 -17.77 6.10 20.91
C ILE A 67 -19.17 6.07 21.51
N ASP A 68 -19.59 7.16 22.13
CA ASP A 68 -20.94 7.30 22.68
C ASP A 68 -21.87 7.91 21.62
N ILE A 69 -22.82 7.10 21.13
CA ILE A 69 -23.83 7.52 20.15
C ILE A 69 -25.13 7.85 20.90
N SER A 70 -25.08 8.86 21.77
CA SER A 70 -26.24 9.28 22.57
C SER A 70 -27.21 10.20 21.81
N SER A 71 -26.80 10.79 20.70
CA SER A 71 -27.64 11.71 19.91
C SER A 71 -28.43 10.99 18.83
N ARG A 72 -29.76 11.05 18.90
CA ARG A 72 -30.68 10.52 17.88
C ARG A 72 -30.36 11.04 16.47
N LYS A 73 -29.93 12.29 16.34
CA LYS A 73 -29.53 12.89 15.04
C LYS A 73 -28.26 12.25 14.48
N VAL A 74 -27.27 11.99 15.33
CA VAL A 74 -26.00 11.36 14.94
C VAL A 74 -26.23 9.90 14.56
N PHE A 75 -27.10 9.18 15.29
CA PHE A 75 -27.47 7.81 14.97
C PHE A 75 -28.11 7.68 13.57
N PHE A 76 -29.12 8.50 13.26
CA PHE A 76 -29.73 8.48 11.93
C PHE A 76 -28.78 8.96 10.82
N SER A 77 -27.89 9.91 11.11
CA SER A 77 -26.85 10.34 10.18
C SER A 77 -25.87 9.20 9.85
N LEU A 78 -25.41 8.46 10.87
CA LEU A 78 -24.55 7.27 10.68
C LEU A 78 -25.24 6.20 9.85
N ILE A 79 -26.52 5.93 10.11
CA ILE A 79 -27.32 5.00 9.30
C ILE A 79 -27.44 5.50 7.86
N GLY A 80 -27.77 6.78 7.66
CA GLY A 80 -27.87 7.39 6.34
C GLY A 80 -26.57 7.30 5.55
N MET A 81 -25.43 7.61 6.20
CA MET A 81 -24.10 7.45 5.62
C MET A 81 -23.83 5.99 5.23
N GLY A 82 -24.18 5.03 6.10
CA GLY A 82 -24.06 3.60 5.80
C GLY A 82 -24.86 3.18 4.56
N ILE A 83 -26.11 3.64 4.45
CA ILE A 83 -26.97 3.38 3.29
C ILE A 83 -26.36 3.96 2.01
N VAL A 84 -25.85 5.19 2.05
CA VAL A 84 -25.19 5.82 0.89
C VAL A 84 -23.96 5.02 0.45
N ILE A 85 -23.14 4.57 1.41
CA ILE A 85 -21.97 3.73 1.10
C ILE A 85 -22.41 2.42 0.43
N LEU A 86 -23.47 1.77 0.91
CA LEU A 86 -24.01 0.55 0.30
C LEU A 86 -24.50 0.78 -1.14
N ILE A 87 -25.20 1.90 -1.38
CA ILE A 87 -25.65 2.29 -2.73
C ILE A 87 -24.44 2.49 -3.67
N LEU A 88 -23.40 3.19 -3.20
CA LEU A 88 -22.18 3.41 -3.99
C LEU A 88 -21.46 2.09 -4.30
N LEU A 89 -21.35 1.18 -3.33
CA LEU A 89 -20.76 -0.14 -3.54
C LEU A 89 -21.55 -0.95 -4.58
N PHE A 90 -22.88 -0.93 -4.48
CA PHE A 90 -23.75 -1.60 -5.45
C PHE A 90 -23.60 -1.00 -6.86
N ALA A 91 -23.56 0.34 -6.97
CA ALA A 91 -23.34 1.02 -8.24
C ALA A 91 -21.99 0.65 -8.87
N ILE A 92 -20.91 0.67 -8.08
CA ILE A 92 -19.57 0.26 -8.53
C ILE A 92 -19.56 -1.21 -8.96
N TYR A 93 -20.22 -2.10 -8.22
CA TYR A 93 -20.32 -3.51 -8.58
C TYR A 93 -21.01 -3.71 -9.93
N ASN A 94 -22.18 -3.09 -10.12
CA ASN A 94 -22.90 -3.18 -11.39
C ASN A 94 -22.11 -2.57 -12.55
N GLN A 95 -21.43 -1.45 -12.32
CA GLN A 95 -20.56 -0.82 -13.30
C GLN A 95 -19.39 -1.73 -13.69
N ARG A 96 -18.74 -2.39 -12.71
CA ARG A 96 -17.66 -3.36 -12.99
C ARG A 96 -18.15 -4.55 -13.81
N HIS A 97 -19.35 -5.07 -13.50
CA HIS A 97 -19.96 -6.15 -14.27
C HIS A 97 -20.18 -5.73 -15.73
N ALA A 98 -20.81 -4.58 -15.96
CA ALA A 98 -21.02 -4.04 -17.31
C ALA A 98 -19.71 -3.81 -18.06
N ILE A 99 -18.70 -3.21 -17.41
CA ILE A 99 -17.37 -2.99 -18.01
C ILE A 99 -16.72 -4.32 -18.43
N SER A 100 -16.83 -5.37 -17.60
CA SER A 100 -16.28 -6.67 -17.96
C SER A 100 -16.97 -7.24 -19.20
N GLN A 101 -18.31 -7.18 -19.27
CA GLN A 101 -19.05 -7.64 -20.44
C GLN A 101 -18.68 -6.88 -21.71
N TYR A 102 -18.52 -5.55 -21.65
CA TYR A 102 -18.07 -4.77 -22.81
C TYR A 102 -16.69 -5.18 -23.29
N ARG A 103 -15.76 -5.43 -22.36
CA ARG A 103 -14.40 -5.87 -22.69
C ARG A 103 -14.38 -7.26 -23.31
N ASP A 104 -15.23 -8.16 -22.82
CA ASP A 104 -15.32 -9.52 -23.35
C ASP A 104 -15.98 -9.52 -24.73
N ASN A 105 -17.02 -8.70 -24.93
CA ASN A 105 -17.66 -8.53 -26.24
C ASN A 105 -16.72 -7.90 -27.28
N ASP A 106 -15.92 -6.92 -26.90
CA ASP A 106 -14.87 -6.36 -27.78
C ASP A 106 -13.87 -7.44 -28.20
N LEU A 107 -13.43 -8.29 -27.26
CA LEU A 107 -12.50 -9.37 -27.56
C LEU A 107 -13.13 -10.43 -28.48
N LYS A 108 -14.40 -10.80 -28.25
CA LYS A 108 -15.15 -11.71 -29.13
C LYS A 108 -15.25 -11.15 -30.55
N TYR A 109 -15.59 -9.87 -30.69
CA TYR A 109 -15.68 -9.21 -32.00
C TYR A 109 -14.34 -9.23 -32.74
N ARG A 110 -13.24 -8.86 -32.07
CA ARG A 110 -11.91 -8.88 -32.68
C ARG A 110 -11.47 -10.29 -33.07
N TYR A 111 -11.81 -11.30 -32.26
CA TYR A 111 -11.55 -12.69 -32.58
C TYR A 111 -12.32 -13.17 -33.83
N ILE A 112 -13.60 -12.84 -33.94
CA ILE A 112 -14.41 -13.14 -35.12
C ILE A 112 -13.85 -12.44 -36.36
N LYS A 113 -13.47 -11.17 -36.23
CA LYS A 113 -12.85 -10.38 -37.30
C LYS A 113 -11.54 -11.00 -37.80
N MET A 114 -10.73 -11.55 -36.90
CA MET A 114 -9.49 -12.26 -37.24
C MET A 114 -9.75 -13.51 -38.09
N HIS A 115 -10.81 -14.27 -37.79
CA HIS A 115 -11.15 -15.50 -38.52
C HIS A 115 -11.91 -15.25 -39.83
N GLY A 116 -12.52 -14.07 -40.00
CA GLY A 116 -13.12 -13.62 -41.25
C GLY A 116 -14.50 -14.22 -41.53
N LYS A 117 -14.60 -15.54 -41.70
CA LYS A 117 -15.87 -16.28 -41.82
C LYS A 117 -16.03 -17.20 -40.62
N VAL A 118 -17.15 -17.07 -39.92
CA VAL A 118 -17.43 -17.82 -38.69
C VAL A 118 -18.83 -18.44 -38.82
N SER A 119 -18.94 -19.74 -38.59
CA SER A 119 -20.22 -20.44 -38.58
C SER A 119 -20.98 -20.22 -37.26
N GLU A 120 -22.27 -20.53 -37.21
CA GLU A 120 -23.04 -20.47 -35.94
C GLU A 120 -22.43 -21.40 -34.88
N GLU A 121 -21.94 -22.57 -35.28
CA GLU A 121 -21.28 -23.52 -34.38
C GLU A 121 -19.98 -22.95 -33.80
N ASP A 122 -19.21 -22.21 -34.60
CA ASP A 122 -18.00 -21.54 -34.12
C ASP A 122 -18.31 -20.42 -33.13
N ILE A 123 -19.42 -19.70 -33.32
CA ILE A 123 -19.89 -18.68 -32.35
C ILE A 123 -20.29 -19.36 -31.04
N TYR A 124 -21.03 -20.46 -31.10
CA TYR A 124 -21.41 -21.21 -29.90
C TYR A 124 -20.20 -21.74 -29.12
N ARG A 125 -19.21 -22.30 -29.83
CA ARG A 125 -17.95 -22.75 -29.23
C ARG A 125 -17.13 -21.60 -28.66
N LEU A 126 -17.18 -20.42 -29.29
CA LEU A 126 -16.54 -19.22 -28.77
C LEU A 126 -17.19 -18.80 -27.45
N GLU A 127 -18.52 -18.79 -27.37
CA GLU A 127 -19.24 -18.45 -26.13
C GLU A 127 -18.87 -19.38 -24.98
N THR A 128 -18.83 -20.69 -25.25
CA THR A 128 -18.43 -21.70 -24.26
C THR A 128 -17.01 -21.45 -23.73
N LYS A 129 -16.08 -21.00 -24.59
CA LYS A 129 -14.72 -20.65 -24.15
C LYS A 129 -14.68 -19.43 -23.24
N PHE A 130 -15.62 -18.50 -23.36
CA PHE A 130 -15.67 -17.31 -22.50
C PHE A 130 -16.20 -17.59 -21.08
N GLU A 131 -16.75 -18.79 -20.84
CA GLU A 131 -17.08 -19.25 -19.49
C GLU A 131 -15.83 -19.52 -18.64
N TYR A 132 -14.68 -19.80 -19.29
CA TYR A 132 -13.42 -20.16 -18.62
C TYR A 132 -12.37 -19.07 -18.78
N ALA A 133 -11.90 -18.49 -17.67
CA ALA A 133 -10.92 -17.40 -17.67
C ALA A 133 -9.61 -17.73 -18.42
N ASP A 134 -9.12 -18.97 -18.29
CA ASP A 134 -7.89 -19.41 -18.98
C ASP A 134 -8.04 -19.36 -20.50
N SER A 135 -9.20 -19.77 -21.01
CA SER A 135 -9.52 -19.72 -22.44
C SER A 135 -9.56 -18.29 -22.97
N VAL A 136 -10.11 -17.35 -22.19
CA VAL A 136 -10.13 -15.92 -22.53
C VAL A 136 -8.72 -15.35 -22.64
N ILE A 137 -7.81 -15.75 -21.75
CA ILE A 137 -6.40 -15.33 -21.80
C ILE A 137 -5.73 -15.82 -23.10
N VAL A 138 -5.98 -17.08 -23.49
CA VAL A 138 -5.44 -17.64 -24.73
C VAL A 138 -5.99 -16.90 -25.95
N ILE A 139 -7.30 -16.66 -26.01
CA ILE A 139 -7.96 -15.91 -27.09
C ILE A 139 -7.36 -14.50 -27.19
N ARG A 140 -7.17 -13.81 -26.06
CA ARG A 140 -6.55 -12.47 -26.04
C ARG A 140 -5.17 -12.47 -26.67
N LYS A 141 -4.30 -13.41 -26.29
CA LYS A 141 -2.96 -13.53 -26.87
C LYS A 141 -2.99 -13.84 -28.37
N GLN A 142 -3.94 -14.65 -28.82
CA GLN A 142 -4.10 -14.97 -30.25
C GLN A 142 -4.48 -13.72 -31.06
N VAL A 143 -5.49 -12.97 -30.60
CA VAL A 143 -5.94 -11.73 -31.23
C VAL A 143 -4.80 -10.70 -31.26
N GLU A 144 -4.15 -10.45 -30.13
CA GLU A 144 -3.05 -9.48 -30.05
C GLU A 144 -1.89 -9.82 -30.98
N LYS A 145 -1.55 -11.11 -31.11
CA LYS A 145 -0.50 -11.57 -32.03
C LYS A 145 -0.90 -11.31 -33.48
N TYR A 146 -2.15 -11.62 -33.85
CA TYR A 146 -2.65 -11.38 -35.19
C TYR A 146 -2.67 -9.88 -35.54
N GLU A 147 -3.21 -9.05 -34.66
CA GLU A 147 -3.27 -7.59 -34.86
C GLU A 147 -1.88 -6.98 -35.05
N ARG A 148 -0.90 -7.45 -34.28
CA ARG A 148 0.50 -7.04 -34.44
C ARG A 148 1.06 -7.43 -35.81
N LEU A 149 0.84 -8.68 -36.24
CA LEU A 149 1.32 -9.15 -37.54
C LEU A 149 0.65 -8.41 -38.71
N VAL A 150 -0.65 -8.10 -38.60
CA VAL A 150 -1.37 -7.31 -39.60
C VAL A 150 -0.79 -5.90 -39.68
N LYS A 151 -0.53 -5.26 -38.53
CA LYS A 151 0.07 -3.93 -38.47
C LYS A 151 1.47 -3.92 -39.10
N GLU A 152 2.33 -4.86 -38.73
CA GLU A 152 3.69 -4.97 -39.30
C GLU A 152 3.67 -5.19 -40.81
N ARG A 153 2.74 -6.01 -41.32
CA ARG A 153 2.57 -6.20 -42.77
C ARG A 153 2.13 -4.92 -43.46
N ALA A 154 1.15 -4.22 -42.89
CA ALA A 154 0.68 -2.95 -43.42
C ALA A 154 1.81 -1.91 -43.48
N GLU A 155 2.60 -1.79 -42.41
CA GLU A 155 3.76 -0.88 -42.37
C GLU A 155 4.85 -1.26 -43.38
N LYS A 156 5.11 -2.55 -43.59
CA LYS A 156 6.07 -3.02 -44.60
C LYS A 156 5.61 -2.67 -46.02
N ILE A 157 4.32 -2.82 -46.31
CA ILE A 157 3.73 -2.42 -47.59
C ILE A 157 3.81 -0.90 -47.75
N GLU A 158 3.48 -0.17 -46.68
CA GLU A 158 3.76 1.26 -46.42
C GLU A 158 5.12 1.71 -46.99
N ARG A 159 6.15 1.14 -46.38
CA ARG A 159 7.56 1.46 -46.69
C ARG A 159 7.94 1.04 -48.10
N ALA A 160 7.50 -0.13 -48.56
CA ALA A 160 7.81 -0.60 -49.91
C ALA A 160 7.25 0.36 -50.98
N LYS A 161 6.03 0.88 -50.79
CA LYS A 161 5.44 1.88 -51.69
C LYS A 161 6.22 3.18 -51.71
N ARG A 162 6.53 3.75 -50.54
CA ARG A 162 7.35 4.98 -50.46
C ARG A 162 8.71 4.82 -51.14
N ASN A 163 9.40 3.71 -50.87
CA ASN A 163 10.70 3.46 -51.48
C ASN A 163 10.61 3.30 -53.02
N ALA A 164 9.53 2.70 -53.52
CA ALA A 164 9.29 2.59 -54.97
C ALA A 164 9.03 3.96 -55.60
N GLU A 165 8.22 4.80 -54.97
CA GLU A 165 7.95 6.17 -55.42
C GLU A 165 9.22 7.03 -55.43
N GLU A 166 10.07 6.92 -54.39
CA GLU A 166 11.36 7.61 -54.35
C GLU A 166 12.32 7.11 -55.44
N ALA A 167 12.37 5.80 -55.70
CA ALA A 167 13.19 5.22 -56.75
C ALA A 167 12.76 5.68 -58.15
N GLU A 168 11.45 5.75 -58.43
CA GLU A 168 10.92 6.30 -59.68
C GLU A 168 11.27 7.78 -59.84
N GLN A 169 11.15 8.59 -58.79
CA GLN A 169 11.52 10.01 -58.85
C GLN A 169 13.02 10.19 -59.12
N LEU A 170 13.88 9.37 -58.50
CA LEU A 170 15.31 9.38 -58.75
C LEU A 170 15.63 8.98 -60.20
N GLN A 171 14.99 7.94 -60.74
CA GLN A 171 15.16 7.54 -62.14
C GLN A 171 14.78 8.67 -63.10
N ARG A 172 13.63 9.32 -62.91
CA ARG A 172 13.20 10.47 -63.73
C ARG A 172 14.21 11.63 -63.67
N LYS A 173 14.76 11.92 -62.49
CA LYS A 173 15.80 12.96 -62.33
C LYS A 173 17.07 12.59 -63.11
N VAL A 174 17.53 11.35 -63.04
CA VAL A 174 18.71 10.88 -63.79
C VAL A 174 18.48 10.96 -65.30
N GLU A 175 17.30 10.55 -65.78
CA GLU A 175 16.94 10.68 -67.21
C GLU A 175 16.91 12.14 -67.67
N SER A 176 16.37 13.04 -66.85
CA SER A 176 16.32 14.48 -67.16
C SER A 176 17.68 15.18 -67.20
N LEU A 177 18.69 14.63 -66.50
CA LEU A 177 20.06 15.16 -66.50
C LEU A 177 20.92 14.61 -67.65
N LYS A 178 20.45 13.56 -68.34
CA LYS A 178 21.16 12.90 -69.43
C LYS A 178 20.80 13.49 -70.81
N ASN A 179 19.68 14.19 -70.90
CA ASN A 179 19.29 15.02 -72.05
C ASN A 179 19.78 16.46 -71.87
#